data_AF-A0A933FRW0-F1
#
_entry.id   AF-A0A933FRW0-F1
#
_cell.length_a   1.000
_cell.length_b   1.000
_cell.length_c   1.000
_cell.angle_alpha   90.00
_cell.angle_beta   90.00
_cell.angle_gamma   90.00
#
_symmetry.space_group_name_H-M   'P 1'
#
loop_
_entity.id
_entity.type
_entity.pdbx_description
1 polymer ?
#
loop_
_entity_poly.entity_id
_entity_poly.type
_entity_poly.pdbx_seq_one_letter_code
_entity_poly.pdbx_strand_id
1 'polypeptide(L)' 'MGAGTLKKDDVKKAQQALKQKGHNPGPVDGIIGPKTQAALRDFQQTQGLSATGTLDTATKQALGIENSAAQSKAQQ' A
#
# COMPACT_ATOMS: atom_id res chain seq x y z
N MET A 1 1.34 23.51 8.30
CA MET A 1 0.58 22.27 7.99
C MET A 1 1.34 21.09 8.59
N GLY A 2 0.66 20.27 9.40
CA GLY A 2 1.27 19.45 10.46
C GLY A 2 2.07 18.22 10.00
N ALA A 3 3.24 18.06 10.63
CA ALA A 3 4.02 16.84 10.62
C ALA A 3 3.29 15.77 11.47
N GLY A 4 2.78 14.70 10.84
CA GLY A 4 2.21 13.57 11.59
C GLY A 4 1.31 12.60 10.81
N THR A 5 0.80 12.95 9.63
CA THR A 5 -0.26 12.15 8.96
C THR A 5 0.26 11.12 7.94
N LEU A 6 1.57 11.01 7.74
CA LEU A 6 2.20 10.19 6.70
C LEU A 6 1.58 8.78 6.60
N LYS A 7 1.45 8.06 7.72
CA LYS A 7 0.98 6.67 7.74
C LYS A 7 -0.50 6.48 7.36
N LYS A 8 -1.38 7.45 7.63
CA LYS A 8 -2.82 7.32 7.31
C LYS A 8 -3.09 7.66 5.86
N ASP A 9 -2.42 8.69 5.34
CA ASP A 9 -2.49 9.04 3.92
C ASP A 9 -1.93 7.92 3.04
N ASP A 10 -0.89 7.21 3.51
CA ASP A 10 -0.33 6.05 2.83
C ASP A 10 -1.34 4.92 2.67
N VAL A 11 -2.07 4.56 3.73
CA VAL A 11 -3.10 3.51 3.64
C VAL A 11 -4.24 3.96 2.72
N LYS A 12 -4.63 5.24 2.75
CA LYS A 12 -5.66 5.77 1.84
C LYS A 12 -5.24 5.67 0.37
N LYS A 13 -4.00 6.06 0.06
CA LYS A 13 -3.44 5.92 -1.30
C LYS A 13 -3.42 4.46 -1.75
N ALA A 14 -3.02 3.54 -0.87
CA ALA A 14 -3.04 2.12 -1.16
C ALA A 14 -4.45 1.61 -1.47
N GLN A 15 -5.43 2.00 -0.65
CA GLN A 15 -6.83 1.65 -0.86
C GLN A 15 -7.38 2.23 -2.17
N GLN A 16 -7.00 3.46 -2.53
CA GLN A 16 -7.38 4.04 -3.83
C GLN A 16 -6.75 3.28 -4.99
N ALA A 17 -5.46 2.95 -4.91
CA ALA A 17 -4.75 2.21 -5.95
C ALA A 17 -5.33 0.81 -6.14
N LEU A 18 -5.61 0.09 -5.04
CA LEU A 18 -6.27 -1.21 -5.06
C LEU A 18 -7.65 -1.14 -5.72
N LYS A 19 -8.44 -0.11 -5.41
CA LYS A 19 -9.74 0.13 -6.05
C LYS A 19 -9.63 0.37 -7.56
N GLN A 20 -8.64 1.14 -7.99
CA GLN A 20 -8.36 1.38 -9.41
C GLN A 20 -7.88 0.12 -10.15
N LYS A 21 -7.15 -0.76 -9.46
CA LYS A 21 -6.71 -2.06 -9.97
C LYS A 21 -7.83 -3.11 -10.07
N GLY A 22 -9.04 -2.77 -9.62
CA GLY A 22 -10.19 -3.68 -9.64
C GLY A 22 -10.36 -4.53 -8.37
N HIS A 23 -9.50 -4.34 -7.36
CA HIS A 23 -9.68 -4.95 -6.05
C HIS A 23 -10.62 -4.09 -5.20
N ASN A 24 -11.32 -4.69 -4.24
CA ASN A 24 -12.20 -3.94 -3.35
C ASN A 24 -11.63 -3.90 -1.93
N PRO A 25 -10.76 -2.93 -1.60
CA PRO A 25 -10.21 -2.82 -0.25
C PRO A 25 -11.23 -2.34 0.78
N GLY A 26 -12.45 -2.01 0.36
CA GLY A 26 -13.46 -1.37 1.21
C GLY A 26 -13.31 0.15 1.22
N PRO A 27 -13.74 0.82 2.30
CA PRO A 27 -13.74 2.27 2.36
C PRO A 27 -12.32 2.82 2.56
N VAL A 28 -12.03 3.93 1.87
CA VAL A 28 -10.71 4.59 1.83
C VAL A 28 -10.52 5.47 3.07
N ASP A 29 -10.66 4.88 4.25
CA ASP A 29 -10.56 5.59 5.53
C ASP A 29 -9.12 5.65 6.06
N GLY A 30 -8.20 4.92 5.43
CA GLY A 30 -6.84 4.74 5.93
C GLY A 30 -6.76 3.68 7.03
N ILE A 31 -7.74 2.78 7.08
CA ILE A 31 -7.83 1.69 8.05
C ILE A 31 -7.69 0.36 7.31
N ILE A 32 -6.74 -0.48 7.74
CA ILE A 32 -6.58 -1.82 7.19
C ILE A 32 -7.61 -2.76 7.83
N GLY A 33 -8.75 -2.92 7.18
CA GLY A 33 -9.76 -3.93 7.54
C GLY A 33 -9.59 -5.22 6.75
N PRO A 34 -10.38 -6.28 7.04
CA PRO A 34 -10.26 -7.59 6.37
C PRO A 34 -10.41 -7.50 4.84
N LYS A 35 -11.24 -6.57 4.34
CA LYS A 35 -11.36 -6.27 2.89
C LYS A 35 -10.07 -5.68 2.32
N THR A 36 -9.48 -4.72 3.02
CA THR A 36 -8.19 -4.12 2.63
C THR A 36 -7.08 -5.17 2.68
N GLN A 37 -7.08 -6.04 3.69
CA GLN A 37 -6.11 -7.14 3.78
C GLN A 37 -6.23 -8.10 2.60
N ALA A 38 -7.45 -8.51 2.23
CA ALA A 38 -7.66 -9.38 1.06
C ALA A 38 -7.14 -8.73 -0.23
N ALA A 39 -7.47 -7.46 -0.45
CA ALA A 39 -6.98 -6.70 -1.61
C ALA A 39 -5.45 -6.52 -1.59
N LEU A 40 -4.85 -6.27 -0.42
CA LEU A 40 -3.41 -6.19 -0.24
C LEU A 40 -2.72 -7.53 -0.51
N ARG A 41 -3.30 -8.65 -0.06
CA ARG A 41 -2.76 -9.99 -0.32
C ARG A 41 -2.69 -10.28 -1.80
N ASP A 42 -3.77 -10.02 -2.52
CA ASP A 42 -3.83 -10.25 -3.96
C ASP A 42 -2.77 -9.39 -4.67
N PHE A 43 -2.71 -8.09 -4.35
CA PHE A 43 -1.68 -7.21 -4.87
C PHE A 43 -0.26 -7.69 -4.54
N GLN A 44 0.01 -8.08 -3.30
CA GLN A 44 1.31 -8.62 -2.88
C GLN A 44 1.66 -9.87 -3.69
N GLN A 45 0.72 -10.80 -3.91
CA GLN A 45 0.94 -11.97 -4.76
C GLN A 45 1.28 -11.57 -6.20
N THR A 46 0.59 -10.59 -6.78
CA THR A 46 0.90 -10.11 -8.14
C THR A 46 2.28 -9.45 -8.25
N GLN A 47 2.78 -8.89 -7.15
CA GLN A 47 4.12 -8.28 -7.07
C GLN A 47 5.22 -9.29 -6.68
N GLY A 48 4.87 -10.56 -6.42
CA GLY A 48 5.82 -11.56 -5.91
C GLY A 48 6.26 -11.31 -4.47
N LEU A 49 5.51 -10.51 -3.71
CA LEU A 49 5.73 -10.24 -2.30
C LEU A 49 4.96 -11.24 -1.42
N SER A 50 5.39 -11.37 -0.17
CA SER A 50 4.65 -12.12 0.84
C SER A 50 3.26 -11.52 1.05
N ALA A 51 2.23 -12.32 0.78
CA ALA A 51 0.81 -11.99 0.93
C ALA A 51 0.37 -11.89 2.40
N THR A 52 1.00 -11.01 3.17
CA THR A 52 0.69 -10.77 4.57
C THR A 52 -0.67 -10.10 4.75
N GLY A 53 -1.11 -9.33 3.73
CA GLY A 53 -2.29 -8.48 3.80
C GLY A 53 -2.08 -7.23 4.64
N THR A 54 -0.83 -6.87 4.92
CA THR A 54 -0.46 -5.67 5.68
C THR A 54 0.26 -4.69 4.77
N LEU A 55 0.08 -3.39 5.04
CA LEU A 55 0.80 -2.34 4.32
C LEU A 55 2.25 -2.24 4.86
N ASP A 56 3.05 -3.26 4.58
CA ASP A 56 4.47 -3.32 4.93
C ASP A 56 5.28 -2.36 4.06
N THR A 57 6.49 -2.00 4.48
CA THR A 57 7.44 -1.19 3.69
C THR A 57 7.60 -1.74 2.27
N ALA A 58 7.77 -3.06 2.08
CA ALA A 58 7.86 -3.63 0.74
C ALA A 58 6.60 -3.36 -0.12
N THR A 59 5.42 -3.40 0.51
CA THR A 59 4.15 -3.14 -0.18
C THR A 59 3.95 -1.65 -0.47
N LYS A 60 4.38 -0.78 0.46
CA LYS A 60 4.37 0.67 0.25
C LYS A 60 5.34 1.09 -0.84
N GLN A 61 6.50 0.45 -0.95
CA GLN A 61 7.44 0.65 -2.05
C GLN A 61 6.84 0.20 -3.38
N ALA A 62 6.24 -0.99 -3.44
CA ALA A 62 5.58 -1.48 -4.65
C ALA A 62 4.38 -0.60 -5.08
N LEU A 63 3.73 0.07 -4.12
CA LEU A 63 2.66 1.04 -4.38
C LEU A 63 3.16 2.47 -4.65
N GLY A 64 4.46 2.75 -4.51
CA GLY A 64 5.02 4.09 -4.69
C GLY A 64 4.61 5.09 -3.61
N ILE A 65 4.31 4.61 -2.41
CA ILE A 65 3.73 5.39 -1.31
C ILE A 65 4.80 5.89 -0.33
N GLU A 66 5.93 5.18 -0.20
CA GLU A 66 7.01 5.62 0.67
C GLU A 66 7.89 6.70 0.03
N ASN A 67 8.08 7.78 0.80
CA ASN A 67 8.91 8.95 0.50
C ASN A 67 10.27 8.54 -0.09
N SER A 68 10.42 8.69 -1.41
CA SER A 68 11.61 8.97 -2.25
C SER A 68 13.04 8.54 -1.87
N ALA A 69 13.29 7.76 -0.81
CA ALA A 69 14.62 7.44 -0.31
C ALA A 69 15.04 5.99 -0.57
N ALA A 70 14.09 5.10 -0.87
CA ALA A 70 14.38 3.68 -1.14
C ALA A 70 14.29 3.30 -2.64
N GLN A 71 14.02 4.26 -3.54
CA GLN A 71 14.18 4.06 -4.99
C GLN A 71 15.66 4.02 -5.44
N SER A 72 16.61 4.14 -4.53
CA SER A 72 18.04 4.24 -4.83
C SER A 72 18.81 2.93 -4.63
N LYS A 73 18.29 1.75 -5.03
CA LYS A 73 19.16 0.54 -5.15
C LYS A 73 18.61 -0.66 -5.94
N ALA A 74 18.00 -0.41 -7.09
CA ALA A 74 17.95 -1.41 -8.18
C ALA A 74 18.38 -0.81 -9.54
N GLN A 75 18.89 0.43 -9.54
CA GLN A 75 19.35 1.13 -10.73
C GLN A 75 20.65 1.88 -10.42
N GLN A 76 21.76 1.15 -10.28
CA GLN A 76 22.99 1.34 -11.06
C GLN A 76 23.98 0.20 -10.80
#